data_AF-A0A972Q792-F1
#
_entry.id   AF-A0A972Q792-F1
#
_cell.length_a   1.000
_cell.length_b   1.000
_cell.length_c   1.000
_cell.angle_alpha   90.00
_cell.angle_beta   90.00
_cell.angle_gamma   90.00
#
_symmetry.space_group_name_H-M   'P 1'
#
loop_
_entity.id
_entity.type
_entity.pdbx_description
1 polymer ?
#
loop_
_entity_poly.entity_id
_entity_poly.type
_entity_poly.pdbx_seq_one_letter_code
_entity_poly.pdbx_strand_id
1 'polypeptide(L)'
;MKMNLNLHYDALRKWYLFANTPLYLYKHFREEQSVQVLASTYSSSQLIKSFSGVAAQGLNNIDDLIRLYAIIFALTFKDYSDVRSFFENLAEYPLKWSSEIRNIYLNSFRPVNMFAIDKKNKVSVVDKILSSNPSTNISFKIKHK
;
A
#
# COMPACT_ATOMS: atom_id res chain seq x y z
N MET A 1 -10.60 27.97 3.36
CA MET A 1 -10.71 27.18 4.60
C MET A 1 -9.31 26.79 5.04
N LYS A 2 -8.84 27.29 6.19
CA LYS A 2 -7.51 27.00 6.75
C LYS A 2 -7.61 25.67 7.49
N MET A 3 -6.80 24.67 7.10
CA MET A 3 -6.77 23.36 7.75
C MET A 3 -6.23 23.54 9.18
N ASN A 4 -6.97 23.10 10.19
CA ASN A 4 -6.49 23.11 11.57
C ASN A 4 -5.80 21.76 11.83
N LEU A 5 -4.47 21.80 11.83
CA LEU A 5 -3.61 20.63 12.00
C LEU A 5 -3.27 20.51 13.49
N ASN A 6 -4.09 19.78 14.23
CA ASN A 6 -3.82 19.45 15.62
C ASN A 6 -2.83 18.28 15.68
N LEU A 7 -1.56 18.57 15.41
CA LEU A 7 -0.46 17.60 15.43
C LEU A 7 0.25 17.62 16.78
N HIS A 8 0.62 16.44 17.27
CA HIS A 8 1.50 16.32 18.43
C HIS A 8 2.96 16.56 18.01
N TYR A 9 3.31 17.83 17.76
CA TYR A 9 4.61 18.21 17.19
C TYR A 9 5.80 17.67 18.00
N ASP A 10 5.71 17.62 19.34
CA ASP A 10 6.82 17.14 20.17
C ASP A 10 7.16 15.67 19.90
N ALA A 11 6.15 14.81 19.79
CA ALA A 11 6.33 13.40 19.47
C ALA A 11 6.88 13.21 18.04
N LEU A 12 6.30 13.92 17.08
CA LEU A 12 6.71 13.82 15.67
C LEU A 12 8.13 14.35 15.44
N ARG A 13 8.50 15.47 16.08
CA ARG A 13 9.86 16.01 16.06
C ARG A 13 10.86 15.01 16.63
N LYS A 14 10.53 14.39 17.78
CA LYS A 14 11.36 13.34 18.37
C LYS A 14 11.61 12.23 17.35
N TRP A 15 10.56 11.67 16.75
CA TRP A 15 10.72 10.59 15.77
C TRP A 15 11.54 11.01 14.56
N TYR A 16 11.35 12.23 14.06
CA TYR A 16 12.13 12.77 12.95
C TYR A 16 13.62 12.92 13.28
N LEU A 17 13.94 13.48 14.45
CA LEU A 17 15.33 13.71 14.87
C LEU A 17 16.09 12.41 15.15
N PHE A 18 15.41 11.39 15.68
CA PHE A 18 16.00 10.08 15.95
C PHE A 18 15.99 9.13 14.74
N ALA A 19 15.24 9.46 13.68
CA ALA A 19 15.17 8.62 12.49
C ALA A 19 16.50 8.64 11.73
N ASN A 20 17.16 7.47 11.68
CA ASN A 20 18.27 7.22 10.77
C ASN A 20 17.83 6.62 9.43
N THR A 21 16.58 6.13 9.34
CA THR A 21 16.02 5.49 8.15
C THR A 21 14.60 5.97 7.85
N PRO A 22 14.19 5.99 6.57
CA PRO A 22 12.83 6.36 6.18
C PRO A 22 11.78 5.38 6.70
N LEU A 23 12.13 4.10 6.85
CA LEU A 23 11.22 3.07 7.35
C LEU A 23 10.88 3.28 8.83
N TYR A 24 11.87 3.66 9.65
CA TYR A 24 11.64 4.02 11.04
C TYR A 24 10.68 5.21 11.15
N LEU A 25 10.90 6.25 10.34
CA LEU A 25 10.02 7.41 10.30
C LEU A 25 8.59 7.02 9.88
N TYR A 26 8.47 6.24 8.79
CA TYR A 26 7.19 5.77 8.27
C TYR A 26 6.38 5.02 9.32
N LYS A 27 7.03 4.09 10.05
CA LYS A 27 6.38 3.31 11.11
C LYS A 27 5.83 4.22 12.21
N HIS A 28 6.68 5.04 12.81
CA HIS A 28 6.29 5.85 13.97
C HIS A 28 5.29 6.96 13.62
N PHE A 29 5.40 7.59 12.45
CA PHE A 29 4.40 8.58 12.02
C PHE A 29 3.04 7.94 11.75
N ARG A 30 2.98 6.71 11.22
CA ARG A 30 1.70 6.01 11.05
C ARG A 30 1.09 5.54 12.37
N GLU A 31 1.92 5.20 13.35
CA GLU A 31 1.46 4.83 14.70
C GLU A 31 0.98 6.04 15.52
N GLU A 32 1.41 7.26 15.16
CA GLU A 32 1.04 8.48 15.87
C GLU A 32 -0.44 8.83 15.69
N GLN A 33 -1.16 8.96 16.82
CA GLN A 33 -2.61 9.22 16.82
C GLN A 33 -2.96 10.51 16.08
N SER A 34 -2.16 11.57 16.25
CA SER A 34 -2.46 12.85 15.59
C SER A 34 -2.39 12.77 14.05
N VAL A 35 -1.57 11.86 13.50
CA VAL A 35 -1.49 11.60 12.04
C VAL A 35 -2.68 10.76 11.58
N GLN A 36 -3.13 9.78 12.37
CA GLN A 36 -4.32 9.00 12.06
C GLN A 36 -5.59 9.87 12.09
N VAL A 37 -5.71 10.76 13.08
CA VAL A 37 -6.79 11.76 13.16
C VAL A 37 -6.74 12.71 11.96
N LEU A 38 -5.55 13.15 11.57
CA LEU A 38 -5.36 13.95 10.35
C LEU A 38 -5.91 13.20 9.12
N ALA A 39 -5.57 11.93 8.99
CA ALA A 39 -6.03 11.09 7.87
C ALA A 39 -7.54 10.85 7.89
N SER A 40 -8.18 10.69 9.05
CA SER A 40 -9.63 10.45 9.11
C SER A 40 -10.46 11.73 8.93
N THR A 41 -9.93 12.88 9.38
CA THR A 41 -10.65 14.16 9.40
C THR A 41 -10.76 14.81 8.02
N TYR A 42 -9.73 14.66 7.18
CA TYR A 42 -9.63 15.41 5.92
C TYR A 42 -9.60 14.51 4.70
N SER A 43 -10.15 14.98 3.58
CA SER A 43 -10.10 14.24 2.31
C SER A 43 -8.68 14.19 1.73
N SER A 44 -8.44 13.22 0.83
CA SER A 44 -7.19 13.10 0.06
C SER A 44 -6.84 14.42 -0.65
N SER A 45 -7.82 15.06 -1.29
CA SER A 45 -7.65 16.34 -1.99
C SER A 45 -7.31 17.51 -1.06
N GLN A 46 -7.90 17.57 0.13
CA GLN A 46 -7.57 18.59 1.13
C GLN A 46 -6.13 18.42 1.65
N LEU A 47 -5.73 17.18 1.93
CA LEU A 47 -4.37 16.85 2.37
C LEU A 47 -3.33 17.19 1.30
N ILE A 48 -3.55 16.80 0.04
CA ILE A 48 -2.66 17.14 -1.08
C ILE A 48 -2.57 18.66 -1.26
N LYS A 49 -3.70 19.37 -1.23
CA LYS A 49 -3.69 20.84 -1.31
C LYS A 49 -2.91 21.48 -0.16
N SER A 50 -3.05 20.95 1.05
CA SER A 50 -2.30 21.41 2.21
C SER A 50 -0.80 21.13 2.06
N PHE A 51 -0.43 19.97 1.53
CA PHE A 51 0.96 19.62 1.24
C PHE A 51 1.57 20.61 0.26
N SER A 52 0.95 20.83 -0.90
CA SER A 52 1.44 21.77 -1.91
C SER A 52 1.53 23.20 -1.37
N GLY A 53 0.57 23.62 -0.54
CA GLY A 53 0.57 24.94 0.08
C GLY A 53 1.76 25.16 1.02
N VAL A 54 2.12 24.16 1.82
CA VAL A 54 3.29 24.22 2.71
C VAL A 54 4.59 24.10 1.91
N ALA A 55 4.65 23.19 0.94
CA ALA A 55 5.83 22.99 0.10
C ALA A 55 6.19 24.26 -0.71
N ALA A 56 5.19 25.01 -1.17
CA ALA A 56 5.39 26.24 -1.94
C ALA A 56 5.92 27.42 -1.10
N GLN A 57 5.74 27.41 0.23
CA GLN A 57 6.19 28.49 1.13
C GLN A 57 7.69 28.41 1.46
N GLY A 58 8.35 27.33 1.06
CA GLY A 58 9.71 27.01 1.49
C GLY A 58 9.75 26.41 2.89
N LEU A 59 10.74 25.54 3.13
CA LEU A 59 10.92 24.83 4.40
C LEU A 59 11.71 25.70 5.37
N ASN A 60 11.05 26.67 5.99
CA ASN A 60 11.71 27.69 6.79
C ASN A 60 12.07 27.22 8.21
N ASN A 61 11.39 26.19 8.70
CA ASN A 61 11.61 25.64 10.03
C ASN A 61 11.33 24.13 10.04
N ILE A 62 11.74 23.48 11.13
CA ILE A 62 11.53 22.05 11.32
C ILE A 62 10.04 21.67 11.36
N ASP A 63 9.15 22.55 11.82
CA ASP A 63 7.72 22.25 11.93
C ASP A 63 7.03 22.12 10.57
N ASP A 64 7.44 22.94 9.61
CA ASP A 64 6.96 22.84 8.23
C ASP A 64 7.35 21.49 7.64
N LEU A 65 8.57 21.03 7.93
CA LEU A 65 9.05 19.71 7.53
C LEU A 65 8.25 18.58 8.20
N ILE A 66 8.07 18.66 9.52
CA ILE A 66 7.25 17.69 10.28
C ILE A 66 5.82 17.65 9.74
N ARG A 67 5.25 18.81 9.44
CA ARG A 67 3.91 18.94 8.87
C ARG A 67 3.82 18.28 7.51
N LEU A 68 4.80 18.48 6.61
CA LEU A 68 4.82 17.81 5.31
C LEU A 68 4.89 16.29 5.45
N TYR A 69 5.78 15.79 6.31
CA TYR A 69 5.87 14.36 6.58
C TYR A 69 4.56 13.82 7.18
N ALA A 70 3.97 14.51 8.15
CA ALA A 70 2.67 14.13 8.72
C ALA A 70 1.58 14.04 7.65
N ILE A 71 1.53 14.98 6.70
CA ILE A 71 0.58 14.94 5.59
C ILE A 71 0.88 13.78 4.64
N ILE A 72 2.15 13.54 4.28
CA ILE A 72 2.54 12.39 3.44
C ILE A 72 2.09 11.09 4.09
N PHE A 73 2.38 10.88 5.38
CA PHE A 73 2.01 9.66 6.07
C PHE A 73 0.50 9.56 6.31
N ALA A 74 -0.21 10.67 6.52
CA ALA A 74 -1.68 10.69 6.54
C ALA A 74 -2.27 10.22 5.20
N LEU A 75 -1.67 10.63 4.07
CA LEU A 75 -2.08 10.18 2.74
C LEU A 75 -1.89 8.68 2.53
N THR A 76 -1.00 8.02 3.28
CA THR A 76 -0.82 6.56 3.17
C THR A 76 -2.02 5.74 3.69
N PHE A 77 -2.92 6.37 4.46
CA PHE A 77 -4.17 5.75 4.93
C PHE A 77 -5.33 5.96 3.95
N LYS A 78 -5.12 6.71 2.87
CA LYS A 78 -6.15 6.99 1.87
C LYS A 78 -6.20 5.91 0.80
N ASP A 79 -7.33 5.86 0.09
CA ASP A 79 -7.52 4.97 -1.04
C ASP A 79 -6.44 5.20 -2.10
N TYR A 80 -5.87 4.09 -2.57
CA TYR A 80 -4.74 4.12 -3.51
C TYR A 80 -5.07 4.91 -4.77
N SER A 81 -6.30 4.80 -5.29
CA SER A 81 -6.76 5.55 -6.48
C SER A 81 -6.62 7.06 -6.34
N ASP A 82 -6.81 7.58 -5.12
CA ASP A 82 -6.88 9.02 -4.88
C ASP A 82 -5.50 9.64 -4.71
N VAL A 83 -4.53 8.86 -4.23
CA VAL A 83 -3.20 9.35 -3.84
C VAL A 83 -2.08 8.83 -4.71
N ARG A 84 -2.34 7.89 -5.62
CA ARG A 84 -1.33 7.32 -6.52
C ARG A 84 -0.53 8.39 -7.24
N SER A 85 -1.20 9.31 -7.95
CA SER A 85 -0.51 10.36 -8.72
C SER A 85 0.32 11.29 -7.82
N PHE A 86 -0.13 11.51 -6.58
CA PHE A 86 0.66 12.26 -5.60
C PHE A 86 1.96 11.52 -5.26
N PHE A 87 1.88 10.23 -4.92
CA PHE A 87 3.07 9.45 -4.57
C PHE A 87 3.99 9.21 -5.78
N GLU A 88 3.47 9.08 -7.00
CA GLU A 88 4.28 8.97 -8.21
C GLU A 88 5.18 10.19 -8.41
N ASN A 89 4.69 11.40 -8.10
CA ASN A 89 5.42 12.67 -8.21
C ASN A 89 6.13 13.10 -6.91
N LEU A 90 6.00 12.35 -5.82
CA LEU A 90 6.53 12.75 -4.51
C LEU A 90 8.05 12.97 -4.52
N ALA A 91 8.79 12.22 -5.35
CA ALA A 91 10.24 12.33 -5.48
C ALA A 91 10.72 13.69 -6.04
N GLU A 92 9.85 14.47 -6.66
CA GLU A 92 10.17 15.80 -7.19
C GLU A 92 10.31 16.85 -6.08
N TYR A 93 9.79 16.57 -4.88
CA TYR A 93 9.89 17.48 -3.74
C TYR A 93 11.23 17.31 -3.03
N PRO A 94 11.87 18.43 -2.60
CA PRO A 94 13.20 18.43 -1.97
C PRO A 94 13.15 18.00 -0.50
N LEU A 95 12.53 16.85 -0.22
CA LEU A 95 12.48 16.24 1.10
C LEU A 95 13.52 15.13 1.17
N LYS A 96 14.24 15.05 2.30
CA LYS A 96 15.34 14.08 2.53
C LYS A 96 15.01 12.64 2.15
N TRP A 97 13.75 12.24 2.33
CA TRP A 97 13.28 10.85 2.18
C TRP A 97 12.09 10.69 1.23
N SER A 98 11.80 11.67 0.37
CA SER A 98 10.63 11.62 -0.52
C SER A 98 10.66 10.39 -1.43
N SER A 99 11.81 10.12 -2.05
CA SER A 99 12.01 8.98 -2.96
C SER A 99 11.83 7.63 -2.25
N GLU A 100 12.40 7.47 -1.06
CA GLU A 100 12.32 6.24 -0.29
C GLU A 100 10.90 6.00 0.24
N ILE A 101 10.22 7.04 0.74
CA ILE A 101 8.84 6.94 1.19
C ILE A 101 7.90 6.59 0.02
N ARG A 102 8.08 7.22 -1.15
CA ARG A 102 7.38 6.85 -2.38
C ARG A 102 7.55 5.37 -2.67
N ASN A 103 8.78 4.86 -2.63
CA ASN A 103 9.06 3.46 -2.93
C ASN A 103 8.45 2.52 -1.87
N ILE A 104 8.53 2.87 -0.59
CA ILE A 104 7.87 2.12 0.50
C ILE A 104 6.36 2.01 0.23
N TYR A 105 5.70 3.13 -0.08
CA TYR A 105 4.27 3.16 -0.35
C TYR A 105 3.91 2.36 -1.61
N LEU A 106 4.47 2.70 -2.77
CA LEU A 106 4.10 2.08 -4.05
C LEU A 106 4.41 0.57 -4.10
N ASN A 107 5.45 0.11 -3.40
CA ASN A 107 5.76 -1.31 -3.32
C ASN A 107 4.82 -2.09 -2.38
N SER A 108 4.22 -1.42 -1.39
CA SER A 108 3.26 -2.04 -0.47
C SER A 108 1.91 -2.37 -1.15
N PHE A 109 1.58 -1.69 -2.26
CA PHE A 109 0.32 -1.86 -3.00
C PHE A 109 0.46 -2.71 -4.28
N ARG A 110 1.61 -3.37 -4.50
CA ARG A 110 1.74 -4.27 -5.65
C ARG A 110 0.81 -5.48 -5.47
N PRO A 111 -0.11 -5.77 -6.42
CA PRO A 111 -0.88 -7.00 -6.36
C PRO A 111 0.07 -8.19 -6.43
N VAL A 112 0.10 -8.97 -5.35
CA VAL A 112 0.84 -10.22 -5.27
C VAL A 112 0.09 -11.22 -6.16
N ASN A 113 0.73 -11.63 -7.25
CA ASN A 113 0.32 -12.70 -8.17
C ASN A 113 -0.89 -12.43 -9.09
N MET A 114 -0.62 -11.92 -10.29
CA MET A 114 -1.39 -12.34 -11.46
C MET A 114 -1.01 -13.78 -11.78
N PHE A 115 -1.75 -14.75 -11.24
CA PHE A 115 -1.80 -16.07 -11.87
C PHE A 115 -2.42 -15.86 -13.25
N ALA A 116 -1.61 -15.90 -14.30
CA ALA A 116 -2.12 -16.05 -15.65
C ALA A 116 -2.83 -17.41 -15.71
N ILE A 117 -4.16 -17.40 -15.55
CA ILE A 117 -4.99 -18.55 -15.91
C ILE A 117 -4.86 -18.65 -17.41
N ASP A 118 -3.98 -19.54 -17.87
CA ASP A 118 -3.85 -19.87 -19.27
C ASP A 118 -5.21 -20.39 -19.75
N LYS A 119 -5.85 -19.62 -20.63
CA LYS A 119 -7.21 -19.85 -21.16
C LYS A 119 -7.21 -20.98 -22.20
N LYS A 120 -6.39 -22.02 -21.99
CA LYS A 120 -6.20 -23.16 -22.90
C LYS A 120 -6.64 -24.52 -22.35
N ASN A 121 -7.36 -24.58 -21.23
CA ASN A 121 -8.16 -25.76 -20.90
C ASN A 121 -9.63 -25.50 -21.22
N LYS A 122 -10.00 -25.74 -22.49
CA LYS A 122 -11.36 -26.11 -22.87
C LYS A 122 -11.74 -27.35 -22.08
N VAL A 123 -12.66 -27.22 -21.13
CA VAL A 123 -13.42 -28.36 -20.64
C VAL A 123 -14.19 -28.94 -21.83
N SER A 124 -13.81 -30.14 -22.26
CA SER A 124 -14.63 -31.01 -23.09
C SER A 124 -14.15 -32.43 -22.91
N VAL A 125 -14.68 -33.12 -21.89
CA VAL A 125 -15.31 -34.45 -22.02
C VAL A 125 -16.20 -34.62 -20.78
N VAL A 126 -17.49 -34.28 -20.91
CA VAL A 126 -18.54 -35.04 -20.24
C VAL A 126 -19.24 -35.80 -21.36
N ASP A 127 -19.62 -37.05 -21.06
CA ASP A 127 -20.32 -38.02 -21.93
C ASP A 127 -19.48 -38.92 -22.83
N LYS A 128 -18.82 -39.89 -22.20
CA LYS A 128 -18.92 -41.31 -22.61
C LYS A 128 -18.42 -42.21 -21.50
N ILE A 129 -19.35 -42.88 -20.80
CA ILE A 129 -19.38 -44.31 -20.47
C ILE A 129 -20.54 -44.50 -19.49
N LEU A 130 -21.74 -44.60 -20.06
CA LEU A 130 -22.89 -45.29 -19.48
C LEU A 130 -23.60 -45.98 -20.65
N SER A 131 -22.97 -47.05 -21.17
CA SER A 131 -23.64 -48.20 -21.81
C SER A 131 -22.60 -49.09 -22.52
N SER A 132 -22.08 -50.08 -21.82
CA SER A 132 -21.89 -51.43 -22.35
C SER A 132 -21.31 -52.34 -21.25
N ASN A 133 -22.22 -52.98 -20.51
CA ASN A 133 -21.98 -54.39 -20.18
C ASN A 133 -21.79 -55.13 -21.51
N PRO A 134 -20.76 -55.98 -21.61
CA PRO A 134 -21.09 -57.40 -21.42
C PRO A 134 -20.05 -58.14 -20.57
N SER A 135 -20.59 -59.04 -19.76
CA SER A 135 -19.99 -60.23 -19.19
C SER A 135 -18.83 -60.79 -20.02
N THR A 136 -17.62 -60.85 -19.48
CA THR A 136 -16.71 -61.98 -19.76
C THR A 136 -15.69 -62.16 -18.64
N ASN A 137 -15.73 -63.35 -18.04
CA ASN A 137 -14.76 -63.91 -17.11
C ASN A 137 -13.32 -63.80 -17.64
N ILE A 138 -12.39 -63.26 -16.82
CA ILE A 138 -11.00 -63.70 -16.86
C ILE A 138 -10.47 -63.79 -15.43
N SER A 139 -10.45 -65.01 -14.92
CA SER A 139 -9.71 -65.43 -13.73
C SER A 139 -8.20 -65.20 -13.92
N PHE A 140 -7.56 -64.48 -13.00
CA PHE A 140 -6.12 -64.64 -12.77
C PHE A 140 -5.85 -64.96 -11.31
N LYS A 141 -5.44 -66.21 -11.12
CA LYS A 141 -5.00 -66.85 -9.89
C LYS A 141 -3.50 -66.61 -9.79
N ILE A 142 -3.01 -65.87 -8.80
CA ILE A 142 -1.61 -65.97 -8.38
C ILE A 142 -1.54 -66.01 -6.85
N LYS A 143 -0.99 -67.14 -6.38
CA LYS A 143 -0.70 -67.52 -4.99
C LYS A 143 0.55 -66.80 -4.45
N HIS A 144 0.71 -66.97 -3.14
CA HIS A 144 1.93 -66.93 -2.30
C HIS A 144 1.92 -65.72 -1.34
N LYS A 145 2.05 -65.90 -0.03
CA LYS A 145 2.49 -67.04 0.79
C LYS A 145 1.91 -66.89 2.20
#